data_AF-A0A6M0RPP5-F1
#
_entry.id   AF-A0A6M0RPP5-F1
#
_cell.length_a   1.000
_cell.length_b   1.000
_cell.length_c   1.000
_cell.angle_alpha   90.00
_cell.angle_beta   90.00
_cell.angle_gamma   90.00
#
_symmetry.space_group_name_H-M   'P 1'
#
loop_
_entity.id
_entity.type
_entity.pdbx_description
1 polymer ?
#
loop_
_entity_poly.entity_id
_entity_poly.type
_entity_poly.pdbx_seq_one_letter_code
_entity_poly.pdbx_strand_id
1 'polypeptide(L)'
;MLTKVLHCLLALILFLFSFYGEASANIKPKVADLNQGWSQQEVQFFNHASEGTNLAPLEFFLNLPDPKAPDTKFIDKLGPGYGFIPSKESELNPYGLPIGFAIDQRPVQFGDRPYVGITCAACHARQLTYRPNDGSRSNSPWILPVYGGPGLVDIPQFLEDLYGAFYTLLDDDAQIKAFATDVLGNTPTQVELDQLKDEISEFIGPYGVATEVMDQLQIPAAEFGPGNLNALTRGYYNNVGIIGWMVRKGIIKSSGKTPLRIQLEGSTNYPPLWFAHQDTWAQWFAEIHHPSARNWIQSVSTSPIRPPKMIEAFKKKVILESIDFDNIEKIQNSLERLRTPKWPESVLGQFDQTLIAQGKPLFEQNCAQCHTRTSEPPNRLGIRFNQRLAFDVGTDPVAYQIFNEHGKERADGLLDLSKKMLRFRKFKLWKEFGYRIATNYQNHDSKGRPNKFAIAKEQYSNLDNNSSEKSGAVYWASPLAGIFASSPYFHNGSVPTLWDVLSVPEQRPTTFQTGGNEFDPDHVGLRAAGSFLYDTREEGKSNGGHLFGTELSPHDKTALIEYLKSL
;
A
#
# COMPACT_ATOMS: atom_id res chain seq x y z
N MET A 1 -22.68 -60.19 -13.30
CA MET A 1 -21.36 -59.91 -13.93
C MET A 1 -21.18 -58.41 -14.19
N LEU A 2 -22.17 -57.71 -14.77
CA LEU A 2 -22.14 -56.25 -15.00
C LEU A 2 -21.85 -55.39 -13.76
N THR A 3 -22.44 -55.71 -12.61
CA THR A 3 -22.26 -54.93 -11.37
C THR A 3 -20.84 -54.98 -10.82
N LYS A 4 -20.12 -56.09 -10.97
CA LYS A 4 -18.71 -56.20 -10.55
C LYS A 4 -17.77 -55.41 -11.47
N VAL A 5 -18.07 -55.37 -12.77
CA VAL A 5 -17.30 -54.59 -13.76
C VAL A 5 -17.48 -53.09 -13.52
N LEU A 6 -18.69 -52.65 -13.18
CA LEU A 6 -18.98 -51.23 -12.87
C LEU A 6 -18.28 -50.75 -11.59
N HIS A 7 -18.21 -51.60 -10.55
CA HIS A 7 -17.47 -51.28 -9.32
C HIS A 7 -15.96 -51.24 -9.55
N CYS A 8 -15.40 -52.12 -10.38
CA CYS A 8 -13.98 -52.06 -10.76
C CYS A 8 -13.66 -50.82 -11.59
N LEU A 9 -14.55 -50.38 -12.49
CA LEU A 9 -14.39 -49.14 -13.26
C LEU A 9 -14.47 -47.90 -12.38
N LEU A 10 -15.43 -47.83 -11.45
CA LEU A 10 -15.52 -46.71 -10.50
C LEU A 10 -14.29 -46.66 -9.57
N ALA A 11 -13.82 -47.81 -9.08
CA ALA A 11 -12.63 -47.88 -8.26
C ALA A 11 -11.37 -47.48 -9.06
N LEU A 12 -11.26 -47.86 -10.33
CA LEU A 12 -10.14 -47.46 -11.19
C LEU A 12 -10.19 -45.95 -11.50
N ILE A 13 -11.37 -45.38 -11.74
CA ILE A 13 -11.56 -43.94 -11.95
C ILE A 13 -11.22 -43.17 -10.68
N LEU A 14 -11.70 -43.60 -9.51
CA LEU A 14 -11.35 -42.98 -8.22
C LEU A 14 -9.85 -43.11 -7.92
N PHE A 15 -9.22 -44.25 -8.23
CA PHE A 15 -7.78 -44.47 -8.06
C PHE A 15 -6.94 -43.61 -9.03
N LEU A 16 -7.40 -43.43 -10.28
CA LEU A 16 -6.79 -42.52 -11.25
C LEU A 16 -6.98 -41.04 -10.85
N PHE A 17 -8.12 -40.66 -10.27
CA PHE A 17 -8.34 -39.31 -9.71
C PHE A 17 -7.46 -39.04 -8.49
N SER A 18 -7.21 -40.04 -7.63
CA SER A 18 -6.27 -39.92 -6.50
C SER A 18 -4.82 -39.75 -6.97
N PHE A 19 -4.40 -40.48 -8.02
CA PHE A 19 -3.05 -40.33 -8.58
C PHE A 19 -2.85 -39.06 -9.41
N TYR A 20 -3.88 -38.54 -10.08
CA TYR A 20 -3.80 -37.24 -10.78
C TYR A 20 -3.93 -36.04 -9.83
N GLY A 21 -4.64 -36.19 -8.69
CA GLY A 21 -4.74 -35.14 -7.66
C GLY A 21 -3.46 -34.95 -6.85
N GLU A 22 -2.67 -36.01 -6.64
CA GLU A 22 -1.40 -35.93 -5.91
C GLU A 22 -0.20 -35.54 -6.79
N ALA A 23 -0.26 -35.81 -8.11
CA ALA A 23 0.83 -35.51 -9.03
C ALA A 23 1.01 -34.02 -9.36
N SER A 24 0.05 -33.13 -9.03
CA SER A 24 0.22 -31.67 -9.16
C SER A 24 0.68 -30.97 -7.87
N ALA A 25 0.89 -31.71 -6.78
CA ALA A 25 0.95 -31.13 -5.42
C ALA A 25 2.36 -30.78 -4.90
N ASN A 26 3.44 -30.85 -5.71
CA ASN A 26 4.79 -30.59 -5.20
C ASN A 26 5.72 -29.80 -6.15
N ILE A 27 5.14 -29.00 -7.04
CA ILE A 27 5.94 -28.11 -7.88
C ILE A 27 6.29 -26.85 -7.05
N LYS A 28 7.45 -26.86 -6.39
CA LYS A 28 7.93 -25.68 -5.62
C LYS A 28 8.19 -24.51 -6.58
N PRO A 29 7.66 -23.31 -6.30
CA PRO A 29 7.96 -22.13 -7.09
C PRO A 29 9.46 -21.81 -7.05
N LYS A 30 9.98 -21.30 -8.16
CA LYS A 30 11.35 -20.75 -8.22
C LYS A 30 11.28 -19.26 -7.93
N VAL A 31 12.30 -18.70 -7.29
CA VAL A 31 12.35 -17.26 -6.96
C VAL A 31 13.42 -16.59 -7.81
N ALA A 32 13.06 -15.54 -8.53
CA ALA A 32 13.98 -14.71 -9.30
C ALA A 32 14.65 -13.67 -8.39
N ASP A 33 15.91 -13.35 -8.67
CA ASP A 33 16.59 -12.20 -8.08
C ASP A 33 16.48 -11.00 -9.04
N LEU A 34 15.86 -9.91 -8.58
CA LEU A 34 15.74 -8.67 -9.34
C LEU A 34 16.86 -7.67 -9.04
N ASN A 35 17.87 -8.06 -8.24
CA ASN A 35 19.07 -7.29 -7.89
C ASN A 35 18.78 -5.88 -7.36
N GLN A 36 17.83 -5.79 -6.42
CA GLN A 36 17.38 -4.51 -5.86
C GLN A 36 18.24 -3.97 -4.71
N GLY A 37 19.37 -4.61 -4.42
CA GLY A 37 20.41 -4.09 -3.51
C GLY A 37 20.16 -4.27 -2.01
N TRP A 38 18.99 -4.74 -1.59
CA TRP A 38 18.70 -5.05 -0.19
C TRP A 38 19.28 -6.40 0.23
N SER A 39 19.82 -6.44 1.45
CA SER A 39 20.13 -7.69 2.14
C SER A 39 18.85 -8.38 2.63
N GLN A 40 18.94 -9.67 2.95
CA GLN A 40 17.80 -10.41 3.52
C GLN A 40 17.31 -9.81 4.85
N GLN A 41 18.22 -9.27 5.65
CA GLN A 41 17.88 -8.58 6.90
C GLN A 41 17.05 -7.32 6.64
N GLU A 42 17.37 -6.57 5.58
CA GLU A 42 16.62 -5.36 5.23
C GLU A 42 15.27 -5.67 4.64
N VAL A 43 15.17 -6.73 3.83
CA VAL A 43 13.89 -7.25 3.36
C VAL A 43 13.02 -7.65 4.54
N GLN A 44 13.54 -8.46 5.47
CA GLN A 44 12.79 -8.88 6.65
C GLN A 44 12.37 -7.68 7.51
N PHE A 45 13.27 -6.72 7.74
CA PHE A 45 12.99 -5.53 8.51
C PHE A 45 11.93 -4.65 7.85
N PHE A 46 12.03 -4.39 6.55
CA PHE A 46 11.01 -3.64 5.80
C PHE A 46 9.65 -4.34 5.85
N ASN A 47 9.63 -5.68 5.74
CA ASN A 47 8.40 -6.45 5.70
C ASN A 47 7.65 -6.48 7.03
N HIS A 48 8.36 -6.45 8.17
CA HIS A 48 7.80 -6.81 9.48
C HIS A 48 8.19 -5.90 10.66
N ALA A 49 8.97 -4.84 10.45
CA ALA A 49 9.23 -3.88 11.53
C ALA A 49 7.99 -3.04 11.81
N SER A 50 7.62 -2.93 13.09
CA SER A 50 6.50 -2.07 13.47
C SER A 50 6.85 -0.61 13.23
N GLU A 51 5.98 0.07 12.49
CA GLU A 51 6.03 1.53 12.32
C GLU A 51 5.13 2.24 13.32
N GLY A 52 4.30 1.46 14.02
CA GLY A 52 3.38 1.95 15.05
C GLY A 52 1.93 2.15 14.64
N THR A 53 1.59 1.64 13.46
CA THR A 53 0.22 1.33 13.10
C THR A 53 -0.33 0.22 14.00
N ASN A 54 -1.62 0.28 14.34
CA ASN A 54 -2.32 -0.71 15.15
C ASN A 54 -3.67 -1.06 14.48
N LEU A 55 -4.00 -2.36 14.47
CA LEU A 55 -5.23 -2.93 13.90
C LEU A 55 -6.07 -3.67 14.94
N ALA A 56 -5.44 -4.50 15.77
CA ALA A 56 -6.08 -5.26 16.83
C ALA A 56 -5.02 -5.78 17.82
N PRO A 57 -5.39 -6.11 19.07
CA PRO A 57 -4.55 -6.90 19.95
C PRO A 57 -4.10 -8.20 19.26
N LEU A 58 -2.84 -8.57 19.41
CA LEU A 58 -2.20 -9.68 18.70
C LEU A 58 -2.96 -10.99 18.88
N GLU A 59 -3.21 -11.36 20.13
CA GLU A 59 -3.95 -12.56 20.51
C GLU A 59 -5.40 -12.56 20.04
N PHE A 60 -6.04 -11.40 19.91
CA PHE A 60 -7.39 -11.30 19.34
C PHE A 60 -7.31 -11.58 17.85
N PHE A 61 -6.37 -10.96 17.16
CA PHE A 61 -6.13 -11.19 15.73
C PHE A 61 -5.84 -12.66 15.44
N LEU A 62 -5.00 -13.32 16.26
CA LEU A 62 -4.61 -14.73 16.08
C LEU A 62 -5.71 -15.75 16.41
N ASN A 63 -6.76 -15.37 17.13
CA ASN A 63 -7.83 -16.28 17.56
C ASN A 63 -9.22 -15.89 17.04
N LEU A 64 -9.33 -14.79 16.29
CA LEU A 64 -10.59 -14.35 15.71
C LEU A 64 -11.15 -15.44 14.77
N PRO A 65 -12.34 -16.00 15.03
CA PRO A 65 -12.98 -16.94 14.10
C PRO A 65 -13.33 -16.24 12.78
N ASP A 66 -13.34 -16.98 11.67
CA ASP A 66 -13.90 -16.47 10.42
C ASP A 66 -15.43 -16.62 10.44
N PRO A 67 -16.22 -15.52 10.39
CA PRO A 67 -17.68 -15.61 10.33
C PRO A 67 -18.20 -16.41 9.14
N LYS A 68 -17.44 -16.46 8.04
CA LYS A 68 -17.81 -17.19 6.81
C LYS A 68 -17.41 -18.67 6.87
N ALA A 69 -16.55 -19.06 7.81
CA ALA A 69 -16.06 -20.42 8.01
C ALA A 69 -15.66 -20.63 9.50
N PRO A 70 -16.64 -20.85 10.40
CA PRO A 70 -16.42 -20.80 11.86
C PRO A 70 -15.39 -21.79 12.41
N ASP A 71 -15.07 -22.86 11.68
CA ASP A 71 -14.03 -23.84 12.04
C ASP A 71 -12.60 -23.38 11.69
N THR A 72 -12.45 -22.20 11.10
CA THR A 72 -11.18 -21.60 10.68
C THR A 72 -10.97 -20.25 11.33
N LYS A 73 -9.72 -19.80 11.38
CA LYS A 73 -9.38 -18.48 11.92
C LYS A 73 -9.36 -17.46 10.79
N PHE A 74 -9.71 -16.22 11.12
CA PHE A 74 -9.65 -15.10 10.18
C PHE A 74 -8.28 -14.96 9.51
N ILE A 75 -7.20 -15.28 10.24
CA ILE A 75 -5.84 -15.18 9.73
C ILE A 75 -5.54 -16.15 8.57
N ASP A 76 -6.28 -17.25 8.47
CA ASP A 76 -6.00 -18.32 7.49
C ASP A 76 -6.28 -17.88 6.04
N LYS A 77 -7.12 -16.85 5.85
CA LYS A 77 -7.45 -16.28 4.53
C LYS A 77 -6.63 -15.04 4.14
N LEU A 78 -5.76 -14.53 5.02
CA LEU A 78 -5.11 -13.22 4.82
C LEU A 78 -4.31 -13.14 3.51
N GLY A 79 -3.66 -14.21 3.06
CA GLY A 79 -2.79 -14.19 1.88
C GLY A 79 -3.54 -13.88 0.56
N PRO A 80 -3.94 -14.89 -0.24
CA PRO A 80 -4.54 -14.64 -1.55
C PRO A 80 -5.89 -13.90 -1.50
N GLY A 81 -6.64 -14.01 -0.41
CA GLY A 81 -7.99 -13.43 -0.29
C GLY A 81 -8.02 -11.91 -0.39
N TYR A 82 -6.98 -11.24 0.10
CA TYR A 82 -6.85 -9.77 0.07
C TYR A 82 -5.61 -9.29 -0.69
N GLY A 83 -4.88 -10.18 -1.35
CA GLY A 83 -3.65 -9.84 -2.08
C GLY A 83 -2.42 -9.60 -1.20
N PHE A 84 -2.43 -10.00 0.08
CA PHE A 84 -1.22 -10.00 0.89
C PHE A 84 -0.26 -11.11 0.45
N ILE A 85 1.05 -10.85 0.58
CA ILE A 85 2.09 -11.80 0.16
C ILE A 85 2.46 -12.71 1.36
N PRO A 86 2.35 -14.05 1.23
CA PRO A 86 2.77 -14.95 2.30
C PRO A 86 4.21 -14.72 2.73
N SER A 87 4.47 -14.80 4.04
CA SER A 87 5.81 -14.70 4.62
C SER A 87 6.09 -15.90 5.51
N LYS A 88 7.37 -16.17 5.78
CA LYS A 88 7.79 -17.23 6.69
C LYS A 88 7.98 -16.68 8.09
N GLU A 89 7.96 -17.58 9.06
CA GLU A 89 8.36 -17.27 10.42
C GLU A 89 9.79 -16.74 10.48
N SER A 90 9.99 -15.75 11.34
CA SER A 90 11.30 -15.15 11.62
C SER A 90 11.27 -14.42 12.96
N GLU A 91 12.41 -13.90 13.42
CA GLU A 91 12.48 -13.13 14.68
C GLU A 91 11.49 -11.96 14.74
N LEU A 92 11.33 -11.23 13.63
CA LEU A 92 10.37 -10.12 13.51
C LEU A 92 8.95 -10.57 13.14
N ASN A 93 8.76 -11.85 12.77
CA ASN A 93 7.48 -12.40 12.36
C ASN A 93 7.28 -13.81 12.96
N PRO A 94 7.14 -13.95 14.28
CA PRO A 94 7.10 -15.26 14.94
C PRO A 94 5.86 -16.10 14.61
N TYR A 95 4.81 -15.50 14.02
CA TYR A 95 3.57 -16.18 13.66
C TYR A 95 3.39 -16.39 12.16
N GLY A 96 4.42 -16.11 11.35
CA GLY A 96 4.32 -16.29 9.89
C GLY A 96 3.26 -15.40 9.21
N LEU A 97 2.94 -14.24 9.79
CA LEU A 97 1.98 -13.30 9.21
C LEU A 97 2.46 -12.82 7.82
N PRO A 98 1.56 -12.48 6.90
CA PRO A 98 1.95 -12.00 5.57
C PRO A 98 2.87 -10.77 5.62
N ILE A 99 3.63 -10.54 4.53
CA ILE A 99 4.41 -9.31 4.35
C ILE A 99 3.49 -8.11 4.51
N GLY A 100 3.94 -7.12 5.29
CA GLY A 100 3.14 -5.94 5.59
C GLY A 100 2.49 -5.98 6.97
N PHE A 101 2.63 -7.05 7.74
CA PHE A 101 2.20 -7.12 9.14
C PHE A 101 3.38 -7.06 10.10
N ALA A 102 3.20 -6.35 11.21
CA ALA A 102 4.17 -6.24 12.29
C ALA A 102 3.51 -6.34 13.65
N ILE A 103 4.29 -6.74 14.66
CA ILE A 103 3.87 -6.79 16.06
C ILE A 103 4.46 -5.60 16.79
N ASP A 104 3.60 -4.78 17.37
CA ASP A 104 3.97 -3.66 18.24
C ASP A 104 3.88 -4.06 19.71
N GLN A 105 5.04 -4.10 20.38
CA GLN A 105 5.15 -4.43 21.82
C GLN A 105 5.09 -3.18 22.70
N ARG A 106 5.19 -1.98 22.14
CA ARG A 106 5.21 -0.73 22.91
C ARG A 106 3.95 -0.48 23.73
N PRO A 107 2.74 -0.94 23.36
CA PRO A 107 1.56 -0.78 24.21
C PRO A 107 1.66 -1.53 25.55
N VAL A 108 2.45 -2.60 25.62
CA VAL A 108 2.64 -3.41 26.85
C VAL A 108 3.17 -2.57 28.02
N GLN A 109 4.01 -1.57 27.74
CA GLN A 109 4.54 -0.69 28.80
C GLN A 109 3.45 0.19 29.46
N PHE A 110 2.25 0.27 28.88
CA PHE A 110 1.08 0.96 29.42
C PHE A 110 0.03 -0.02 29.99
N GLY A 111 0.39 -1.30 30.13
CA GLY A 111 -0.52 -2.34 30.61
C GLY A 111 -1.55 -2.81 29.58
N ASP A 112 -1.31 -2.52 28.30
CA ASP A 112 -2.10 -3.03 27.17
C ASP A 112 -1.50 -4.33 26.62
N ARG A 113 -2.14 -4.94 25.62
CA ARG A 113 -1.62 -6.12 24.92
C ARG A 113 -0.63 -5.71 23.81
N PRO A 114 0.22 -6.62 23.29
CA PRO A 114 0.86 -6.39 22.02
C PRO A 114 -0.19 -6.23 20.92
N TYR A 115 0.06 -5.37 19.93
CA TYR A 115 -0.87 -5.17 18.81
C TYR A 115 -0.26 -5.65 17.50
N VAL A 116 -1.12 -6.15 16.61
CA VAL A 116 -0.79 -6.32 15.19
C VAL A 116 -1.07 -5.00 14.47
N GLY A 117 -0.18 -4.61 13.56
CA GLY A 117 -0.30 -3.45 12.71
C GLY A 117 0.05 -3.75 11.25
N ILE A 118 -0.35 -2.86 10.34
CA ILE A 118 0.16 -2.83 8.96
C ILE A 118 1.38 -1.91 8.83
N THR A 119 2.33 -2.31 7.98
CA THR A 119 3.55 -1.56 7.66
C THR A 119 3.48 -1.00 6.23
N CYS A 120 4.45 -0.16 5.86
CA CYS A 120 4.65 0.29 4.50
C CYS A 120 4.70 -0.86 3.49
N ALA A 121 5.23 -2.03 3.89
CA ALA A 121 5.34 -3.19 3.01
C ALA A 121 4.00 -3.78 2.60
N ALA A 122 2.90 -3.54 3.34
CA ALA A 122 1.57 -3.96 2.90
C ALA A 122 1.20 -3.34 1.54
N CYS A 123 1.55 -2.07 1.35
CA CYS A 123 1.25 -1.31 0.11
C CYS A 123 2.44 -1.25 -0.86
N HIS A 124 3.68 -1.36 -0.36
CA HIS A 124 4.92 -1.13 -1.10
C HIS A 124 5.82 -2.38 -1.19
N ALA A 125 5.24 -3.57 -1.06
CA ALA A 125 5.86 -4.81 -1.50
C ALA A 125 4.97 -5.47 -2.55
N ARG A 126 5.60 -6.04 -3.57
CA ARG A 126 4.90 -6.70 -4.66
C ARG A 126 5.53 -8.06 -4.93
N GLN A 127 4.69 -8.98 -5.38
CA GLN A 127 5.12 -10.26 -5.92
C GLN A 127 4.47 -10.42 -7.29
N LEU A 128 5.26 -10.67 -8.32
CA LEU A 128 4.77 -11.10 -9.64
C LEU A 128 4.98 -12.60 -9.79
N THR A 129 4.09 -13.25 -10.54
CA THR A 129 4.17 -14.67 -10.88
C THR A 129 4.29 -14.81 -12.39
N TYR A 130 5.28 -15.54 -12.88
CA TYR A 130 5.43 -15.85 -14.29
C TYR A 130 5.41 -17.36 -14.52
N ARG A 131 4.58 -17.81 -15.47
CA ARG A 131 4.53 -19.19 -15.93
C ARG A 131 5.03 -19.26 -17.37
N PRO A 132 6.20 -19.88 -17.61
CA PRO A 132 6.71 -20.06 -18.96
C PRO A 132 5.71 -20.85 -19.81
N ASN A 133 5.40 -20.34 -21.01
CA ASN A 133 4.55 -21.02 -21.98
C ASN A 133 5.40 -21.84 -22.97
N ASP A 134 6.15 -22.81 -22.47
CA ASP A 134 7.02 -23.69 -23.27
C ASP A 134 6.35 -25.04 -23.63
N GLY A 135 5.04 -25.16 -23.38
CA GLY A 135 4.28 -26.39 -23.61
C GLY A 135 4.47 -27.49 -22.56
N SER A 136 5.32 -27.29 -21.55
CA SER A 136 5.52 -28.26 -20.46
C SER A 136 4.46 -28.10 -19.37
N ARG A 137 3.65 -29.14 -19.14
CA ARG A 137 2.66 -29.20 -18.04
C ARG A 137 3.27 -29.26 -16.63
N SER A 138 4.61 -29.25 -16.51
CA SER A 138 5.34 -29.50 -15.25
C SER A 138 6.16 -28.30 -14.73
N ASN A 139 6.03 -27.12 -15.33
CA ASN A 139 6.90 -26.00 -14.95
C ASN A 139 6.45 -25.29 -13.67
N SER A 140 7.35 -25.23 -12.70
CA SER A 140 7.22 -24.37 -11.54
C SER A 140 6.99 -22.92 -11.96
N PRO A 141 5.99 -22.23 -11.38
CA PRO A 141 5.89 -20.80 -11.56
C PRO A 141 7.15 -20.13 -11.00
N TRP A 142 7.58 -19.08 -11.66
CA TRP A 142 8.57 -18.15 -11.16
C TRP A 142 7.88 -17.09 -10.32
N ILE A 143 8.46 -16.79 -9.17
CA ILE A 143 8.08 -15.71 -8.28
C ILE A 143 9.12 -14.62 -8.40
N LEU A 144 8.68 -13.41 -8.72
CA LEU A 144 9.53 -12.23 -8.87
C LEU A 144 9.16 -11.27 -7.72
N PRO A 145 9.90 -11.30 -6.60
CA PRO A 145 9.68 -10.37 -5.49
C PRO A 145 10.19 -8.98 -5.90
N VAL A 146 9.33 -7.98 -5.78
CA VAL A 146 9.61 -6.59 -6.14
C VAL A 146 9.52 -5.74 -4.87
N TYR A 147 10.68 -5.43 -4.31
CA TYR A 147 10.80 -4.62 -3.11
C TYR A 147 10.57 -3.13 -3.43
N GLY A 148 9.75 -2.45 -2.62
CA GLY A 148 9.34 -1.07 -2.89
C GLY A 148 8.43 -0.91 -4.11
N GLY A 149 7.94 -2.00 -4.70
CA GLY A 149 7.00 -1.98 -5.82
C GLY A 149 5.55 -1.76 -5.36
N PRO A 150 4.65 -1.34 -6.28
CA PRO A 150 3.24 -1.15 -5.95
C PRO A 150 2.56 -2.49 -5.67
N GLY A 151 2.08 -2.67 -4.43
CA GLY A 151 1.32 -3.85 -4.03
C GLY A 151 -0.06 -3.91 -4.69
N LEU A 152 -0.69 -5.08 -4.65
CA LEU A 152 -2.06 -5.30 -5.14
C LEU A 152 -2.98 -5.70 -3.99
N VAL A 153 -2.69 -5.21 -2.79
CA VAL A 153 -3.48 -5.50 -1.59
C VAL A 153 -4.81 -4.72 -1.63
N ASP A 154 -5.87 -5.37 -1.16
CA ASP A 154 -7.18 -4.75 -0.93
C ASP A 154 -7.35 -4.47 0.58
N ILE A 155 -6.74 -3.38 1.03
CA ILE A 155 -6.79 -2.96 2.43
C ILE A 155 -8.21 -2.63 2.89
N PRO A 156 -9.05 -1.92 2.12
CA PRO A 156 -10.41 -1.57 2.59
C PRO A 156 -11.27 -2.81 2.79
N GLN A 157 -11.28 -3.76 1.85
CA GLN A 157 -12.01 -5.01 2.01
C GLN A 157 -11.49 -5.83 3.20
N PHE A 158 -10.17 -5.88 3.39
CA PHE A 158 -9.57 -6.53 4.56
C PHE A 158 -10.03 -5.91 5.88
N LEU A 159 -10.02 -4.57 5.99
CA LEU A 159 -10.43 -3.89 7.21
C LEU A 159 -11.93 -4.06 7.49
N GLU A 160 -12.76 -4.00 6.45
CA GLU A 160 -14.20 -4.26 6.56
C GLU A 160 -14.48 -5.68 7.08
N ASP A 161 -13.88 -6.70 6.47
CA ASP A 161 -14.05 -8.08 6.89
C ASP A 161 -13.47 -8.32 8.31
N LEU A 162 -12.33 -7.69 8.66
CA LEU A 162 -11.69 -7.84 9.98
C LEU A 162 -12.57 -7.28 11.09
N TYR A 163 -13.02 -6.03 10.96
CA TYR A 163 -13.87 -5.42 12.00
C TYR A 163 -15.28 -5.99 11.98
N GLY A 164 -15.80 -6.37 10.81
CA GLY A 164 -17.06 -7.12 10.68
C GLY A 164 -17.02 -8.46 11.44
N ALA A 165 -15.87 -9.15 11.44
CA ALA A 165 -15.69 -10.36 12.23
C ALA A 165 -15.70 -10.08 13.74
N PHE A 166 -15.12 -8.97 14.21
CA PHE A 166 -15.25 -8.58 15.62
C PHE A 166 -16.67 -8.21 16.02
N TYR A 167 -17.43 -7.52 15.16
CA TYR A 167 -18.84 -7.23 15.42
C TYR A 167 -19.67 -8.52 15.48
N THR A 168 -19.48 -9.42 14.52
CA THR A 168 -20.17 -10.72 14.51
C THR A 168 -19.84 -11.54 15.75
N LEU A 169 -18.57 -11.50 16.19
CA LEU A 169 -18.13 -12.18 17.40
C LEU A 169 -18.87 -11.65 18.65
N LEU A 170 -19.09 -10.34 18.76
CA LEU A 170 -19.82 -9.75 19.90
C LEU A 170 -21.30 -10.16 19.93
N ASP A 171 -21.89 -10.46 18.78
CA ASP A 171 -23.30 -10.83 18.62
C ASP A 171 -23.56 -12.35 18.79
N ASP A 172 -22.51 -13.18 18.80
CA ASP A 172 -22.62 -14.64 18.92
C ASP A 172 -22.05 -15.14 20.27
N ASP A 173 -22.94 -15.48 21.20
CA ASP A 173 -22.58 -15.93 22.55
C ASP A 173 -21.75 -17.24 22.57
N ALA A 174 -21.92 -18.11 21.59
CA ALA A 174 -21.15 -19.34 21.51
C ALA A 174 -19.72 -19.05 21.01
N GLN A 175 -19.60 -18.24 19.96
CA GLN A 175 -18.30 -17.86 19.40
C GLN A 175 -17.48 -17.00 20.35
N ILE A 176 -18.07 -15.99 21.01
CA ILE A 176 -17.33 -15.16 21.97
C ILE A 176 -16.83 -15.97 23.15
N LYS A 177 -17.58 -16.99 23.60
CA LYS A 177 -17.13 -17.89 24.67
C LYS A 177 -15.98 -18.80 24.23
N ALA A 178 -16.02 -19.32 23.00
CA ALA A 178 -14.93 -20.10 22.43
C ALA A 178 -13.66 -19.23 22.26
N PHE A 179 -13.82 -18.05 21.65
CA PHE A 179 -12.77 -17.05 21.51
C PHE A 179 -12.14 -16.65 22.85
N ALA A 180 -12.97 -16.37 23.86
CA ALA A 180 -12.50 -16.04 25.21
C ALA A 180 -11.71 -17.20 25.83
N THR A 181 -12.11 -18.44 25.57
CA THR A 181 -11.39 -19.63 26.05
C THR A 181 -9.98 -19.70 25.43
N ASP A 182 -9.87 -19.46 24.13
CA ASP A 182 -8.59 -19.47 23.41
C ASP A 182 -7.68 -18.30 23.82
N VAL A 183 -8.26 -17.12 24.03
CA VAL A 183 -7.52 -15.91 24.42
C VAL A 183 -7.06 -15.96 25.88
N LEU A 184 -7.89 -16.42 26.80
CA LEU A 184 -7.58 -16.47 28.24
C LEU A 184 -6.86 -17.76 28.65
N GLY A 185 -6.93 -18.81 27.82
CA GLY A 185 -6.35 -20.13 28.12
C GLY A 185 -7.08 -20.88 29.23
N ASN A 186 -8.32 -20.49 29.56
CA ASN A 186 -9.15 -21.10 30.59
C ASN A 186 -10.63 -21.06 30.18
N THR A 187 -11.51 -21.79 30.89
CA THR A 187 -12.96 -21.57 30.71
C THR A 187 -13.34 -20.24 31.37
N PRO A 188 -13.82 -19.24 30.61
CA PRO A 188 -14.07 -17.90 31.15
C PRO A 188 -15.22 -17.91 32.14
N THR A 189 -15.04 -17.19 33.24
CA THR A 189 -16.16 -16.74 34.08
C THR A 189 -17.00 -15.69 33.35
N GLN A 190 -18.23 -15.45 33.81
CA GLN A 190 -19.06 -14.40 33.20
C GLN A 190 -18.41 -13.02 33.29
N VAL A 191 -17.71 -12.73 34.40
CA VAL A 191 -17.00 -11.46 34.59
C VAL A 191 -15.85 -11.30 33.59
N GLU A 192 -15.06 -12.35 33.37
CA GLU A 192 -13.98 -12.32 32.36
C GLU A 192 -14.54 -12.17 30.94
N LEU A 193 -15.67 -12.82 30.66
CA LEU A 193 -16.36 -12.70 29.37
C LEU A 193 -16.87 -11.28 29.12
N ASP A 194 -17.52 -10.68 30.13
CA ASP A 194 -18.01 -9.30 30.05
C ASP A 194 -16.86 -8.31 29.88
N GLN A 195 -15.76 -8.50 30.62
CA GLN A 195 -14.55 -7.67 30.48
C GLN A 195 -13.92 -7.79 29.08
N LEU A 196 -13.91 -8.98 28.49
CA LEU A 196 -13.39 -9.18 27.14
C LEU A 196 -14.30 -8.55 26.08
N LYS A 197 -15.62 -8.66 26.23
CA LYS A 197 -16.60 -7.97 25.37
C LYS A 197 -16.41 -6.45 25.44
N ASP A 198 -16.18 -5.91 26.63
CA ASP A 198 -15.87 -4.49 26.84
C ASP A 198 -14.55 -4.10 26.18
N GLU A 199 -13.50 -4.92 26.33
CA GLU A 199 -12.19 -4.68 25.69
C GLU A 199 -12.32 -4.66 24.16
N ILE A 200 -13.05 -5.62 23.58
CA ILE A 200 -13.31 -5.67 22.13
C ILE A 200 -14.04 -4.41 21.68
N SER A 201 -15.13 -4.06 22.37
CA SER A 201 -15.94 -2.88 22.06
C SER A 201 -15.14 -1.58 22.15
N GLU A 202 -14.23 -1.48 23.12
CA GLU A 202 -13.38 -0.31 23.33
C GLU A 202 -12.43 -0.10 22.15
N PHE A 203 -11.74 -1.16 21.68
CA PHE A 203 -10.73 -0.99 20.64
C PHE A 203 -11.32 -0.85 19.23
N ILE A 204 -12.47 -1.47 18.93
CA ILE A 204 -13.15 -1.32 17.61
C ILE A 204 -13.94 -0.02 17.50
N GLY A 205 -14.22 0.65 18.62
CA GLY A 205 -15.00 1.89 18.68
C GLY A 205 -14.53 2.98 17.71
N PRO A 206 -13.22 3.30 17.58
CA PRO A 206 -12.72 4.26 16.60
C PRO A 206 -13.10 3.93 15.15
N TYR A 207 -13.03 2.65 14.76
CA TYR A 207 -13.41 2.21 13.43
C TYR A 207 -14.91 2.39 13.20
N GLY A 208 -15.74 1.97 14.17
CA GLY A 208 -17.20 2.17 14.11
C GLY A 208 -17.60 3.64 13.97
N VAL A 209 -16.91 4.55 14.68
CA VAL A 209 -17.14 5.99 14.54
C VAL A 209 -16.72 6.50 13.16
N ALA A 210 -15.60 6.01 12.61
CA ALA A 210 -15.19 6.39 11.25
C ALA A 210 -16.25 5.95 10.23
N THR A 211 -16.73 4.71 10.31
CA THR A 211 -17.76 4.16 9.43
C THR A 211 -19.06 4.96 9.54
N GLU A 212 -19.54 5.24 10.75
CA GLU A 212 -20.75 6.05 10.96
C GLU A 212 -20.63 7.44 10.30
N VAL A 213 -19.47 8.09 10.42
CA VAL A 213 -19.24 9.40 9.77
C VAL A 213 -19.21 9.26 8.25
N MET A 214 -18.56 8.23 7.70
CA MET A 214 -18.54 8.00 6.26
C MET A 214 -19.96 7.73 5.72
N ASP A 215 -20.77 6.94 6.43
CA ASP A 215 -22.17 6.67 6.07
C ASP A 215 -23.02 7.95 6.09
N GLN A 216 -22.87 8.77 7.14
CA GLN A 216 -23.57 10.06 7.25
C GLN A 216 -23.20 11.05 6.14
N LEU A 217 -21.94 11.03 5.72
CA LEU A 217 -21.45 11.86 4.61
C LEU A 217 -21.79 11.28 3.23
N GLN A 218 -22.33 10.05 3.21
CA GLN A 218 -22.65 9.27 2.02
C GLN A 218 -21.42 9.07 1.13
N ILE A 219 -20.29 8.73 1.75
CA ILE A 219 -19.06 8.40 1.01
C ILE A 219 -19.32 7.11 0.22
N PRO A 220 -19.15 7.11 -1.11
CA PRO A 220 -19.35 5.91 -1.91
C PRO A 220 -18.43 4.77 -1.45
N ALA A 221 -18.98 3.56 -1.30
CA ALA A 221 -18.19 2.36 -1.00
C ALA A 221 -17.27 1.93 -2.17
N ALA A 222 -17.55 2.41 -3.38
CA ALA A 222 -16.92 1.99 -4.62
C ALA A 222 -15.81 2.95 -5.07
N GLU A 223 -14.66 2.94 -4.39
CA GLU A 223 -13.44 3.64 -4.87
C GLU A 223 -12.15 2.84 -4.63
N PHE A 224 -12.28 1.67 -4.03
CA PHE A 224 -11.16 0.88 -3.55
C PHE A 224 -11.20 -0.52 -4.14
N GLY A 225 -10.01 -1.08 -4.35
CA GLY A 225 -9.82 -2.41 -4.88
C GLY A 225 -8.34 -2.76 -4.84
N PRO A 226 -7.95 -3.96 -5.26
CA PRO A 226 -6.58 -4.43 -5.22
C PRO A 226 -5.61 -3.41 -5.87
N GLY A 227 -4.73 -2.82 -5.05
CA GLY A 227 -3.76 -1.82 -5.50
C GLY A 227 -4.17 -0.35 -5.31
N ASN A 228 -5.38 -0.05 -4.84
CA ASN A 228 -5.89 1.32 -4.65
C ASN A 228 -6.45 1.54 -3.24
N LEU A 229 -6.02 2.62 -2.57
CA LEU A 229 -6.38 2.90 -1.17
C LEU A 229 -6.66 4.38 -0.86
N ASN A 230 -6.25 5.32 -1.73
CA ASN A 230 -6.21 6.76 -1.41
C ASN A 230 -5.73 7.03 0.03
N ALA A 231 -4.52 6.55 0.33
CA ALA A 231 -4.04 6.41 1.71
C ALA A 231 -4.12 7.68 2.58
N LEU A 232 -4.09 8.86 1.97
CA LEU A 232 -4.26 10.14 2.68
C LEU A 232 -5.69 10.33 3.18
N THR A 233 -6.69 10.08 2.34
CA THR A 233 -8.09 10.26 2.71
C THR A 233 -8.55 9.16 3.64
N ARG A 234 -8.13 7.92 3.38
CA ARG A 234 -8.31 6.84 4.37
C ARG A 234 -7.71 7.22 5.73
N GLY A 235 -6.53 7.83 5.70
CA GLY A 235 -5.89 8.31 6.91
C GLY A 235 -6.61 9.49 7.58
N TYR A 236 -7.30 10.32 6.81
CA TYR A 236 -8.18 11.36 7.33
C TYR A 236 -9.37 10.75 8.10
N TYR A 237 -10.07 9.78 7.52
CA TYR A 237 -11.23 9.14 8.16
C TYR A 237 -10.86 8.36 9.42
N ASN A 238 -9.75 7.62 9.40
CA ASN A 238 -9.23 6.97 10.60
C ASN A 238 -9.01 7.96 11.75
N ASN A 239 -8.42 9.13 11.44
CA ASN A 239 -8.20 10.17 12.45
C ASN A 239 -9.52 10.78 12.95
N VAL A 240 -10.51 10.98 12.06
CA VAL A 240 -11.85 11.43 12.44
C VAL A 240 -12.51 10.42 13.38
N GLY A 241 -12.43 9.12 13.06
CA GLY A 241 -12.94 8.04 13.91
C GLY A 241 -12.30 8.02 15.29
N ILE A 242 -10.97 8.06 15.36
CA ILE A 242 -10.22 8.11 16.63
C ILE A 242 -10.61 9.33 17.46
N ILE A 243 -10.62 10.53 16.86
CA ILE A 243 -10.97 11.77 17.57
C ILE A 243 -12.42 11.73 18.04
N GLY A 244 -13.36 11.33 17.18
CA GLY A 244 -14.77 11.24 17.49
C GLY A 244 -15.05 10.25 18.62
N TRP A 245 -14.42 9.08 18.57
CA TRP A 245 -14.47 8.09 19.65
C TRP A 245 -13.91 8.63 20.96
N MET A 246 -12.75 9.31 20.94
CA MET A 246 -12.16 9.91 22.15
C MET A 246 -13.07 11.01 22.76
N VAL A 247 -13.80 11.76 21.92
CA VAL A 247 -14.80 12.73 22.38
C VAL A 247 -15.98 12.02 23.03
N ARG A 248 -16.51 10.94 22.42
CA ARG A 248 -17.61 10.13 23.00
C ARG A 248 -17.22 9.54 24.35
N LYS A 249 -15.96 9.14 24.53
CA LYS A 249 -15.41 8.62 25.79
C LYS A 249 -15.05 9.71 26.81
N GLY A 250 -15.18 10.99 26.47
CA GLY A 250 -14.80 12.10 27.36
C GLY A 250 -13.30 12.24 27.61
N ILE A 251 -12.46 11.56 26.82
CA ILE A 251 -10.99 11.62 26.92
C ILE A 251 -10.49 13.00 26.50
N ILE A 252 -11.12 13.59 25.47
CA ILE A 252 -10.86 14.95 24.99
C ILE A 252 -12.17 15.73 24.80
N LYS A 253 -12.06 17.06 24.75
CA LYS A 253 -13.18 17.94 24.42
C LYS A 253 -13.34 18.04 22.91
N SER A 254 -14.58 18.10 22.44
CA SER A 254 -14.89 18.41 21.05
C SER A 254 -14.35 19.80 20.67
N SER A 255 -13.83 19.92 19.44
CA SER A 255 -13.43 21.20 18.86
C SER A 255 -14.63 22.01 18.35
N GLY A 256 -15.82 21.39 18.24
CA GLY A 256 -17.02 21.98 17.65
C GLY A 256 -16.96 22.16 16.13
N LYS A 257 -15.89 21.70 15.46
CA LYS A 257 -15.75 21.77 14.00
C LYS A 257 -16.19 20.46 13.37
N THR A 258 -16.99 20.57 12.31
CA THR A 258 -17.39 19.45 11.47
C THR A 258 -16.20 19.00 10.60
N PRO A 259 -16.00 17.68 10.42
CA PRO A 259 -15.07 17.17 9.42
C PRO A 259 -15.36 17.76 8.02
N LEU A 260 -14.31 17.94 7.22
CA LEU A 260 -14.45 18.25 5.80
C LEU A 260 -15.14 17.07 5.12
N ARG A 261 -16.14 17.36 4.28
CA ARG A 261 -16.77 16.38 3.41
C ARG A 261 -15.93 16.23 2.16
N ILE A 262 -15.60 14.99 1.82
CA ILE A 262 -15.00 14.60 0.55
C ILE A 262 -16.06 13.73 -0.11
N GLN A 263 -16.55 14.04 -1.32
CA GLN A 263 -17.71 13.33 -1.91
C GLN A 263 -17.32 12.08 -2.71
N LEU A 264 -16.23 12.18 -3.46
CA LEU A 264 -15.62 11.15 -4.30
C LEU A 264 -14.11 11.42 -4.22
N GLU A 265 -13.26 10.42 -4.08
CA GLU A 265 -11.81 10.59 -3.96
C GLU A 265 -11.05 10.30 -5.25
N GLY A 266 -11.61 9.50 -6.16
CA GLY A 266 -10.94 8.98 -7.36
C GLY A 266 -9.92 7.89 -7.03
N SER A 267 -9.63 6.99 -7.97
CA SER A 267 -8.73 5.86 -7.71
C SER A 267 -7.26 6.31 -7.73
N THR A 268 -6.47 5.93 -6.73
CA THR A 268 -5.02 6.18 -6.70
C THR A 268 -4.24 4.92 -6.32
N ASN A 269 -3.39 4.46 -7.24
CA ASN A 269 -2.46 3.35 -7.11
C ASN A 269 -1.23 3.77 -6.28
N TYR A 270 -0.51 2.81 -5.70
CA TYR A 270 0.72 3.07 -4.96
C TYR A 270 1.86 3.47 -5.90
N PRO A 271 2.64 4.54 -5.61
CA PRO A 271 3.84 4.82 -6.38
C PRO A 271 5.01 3.91 -5.93
N PRO A 272 5.97 3.58 -6.82
CA PRO A 272 7.16 2.83 -6.44
C PRO A 272 8.07 3.65 -5.50
N LEU A 273 8.74 2.96 -4.58
CA LEU A 273 9.58 3.59 -3.54
C LEU A 273 11.06 3.76 -3.92
N TRP A 274 11.56 3.05 -4.93
CA TRP A 274 12.99 3.06 -5.28
C TRP A 274 13.53 4.43 -5.74
N PHE A 275 12.65 5.40 -6.04
CA PHE A 275 13.04 6.79 -6.30
C PHE A 275 12.85 7.73 -5.09
N ALA A 276 12.02 7.32 -4.11
CA ALA A 276 11.48 8.22 -3.09
C ALA A 276 12.55 8.89 -2.21
N HIS A 277 13.68 8.23 -1.95
CA HIS A 277 14.73 8.77 -1.07
C HIS A 277 15.54 9.91 -1.71
N GLN A 278 15.48 10.05 -3.04
CA GLN A 278 16.24 11.04 -3.81
C GLN A 278 15.34 12.14 -4.37
N ASP A 279 14.03 12.03 -4.25
CA ASP A 279 13.11 12.97 -4.88
C ASP A 279 12.74 14.13 -3.93
N THR A 280 12.48 15.29 -4.51
CA THR A 280 12.05 16.49 -3.76
C THR A 280 10.64 16.38 -3.22
N TRP A 281 9.79 15.57 -3.86
CA TRP A 281 8.38 15.41 -3.51
C TRP A 281 8.00 13.93 -3.43
N ALA A 282 6.87 13.65 -2.80
CA ALA A 282 6.26 12.32 -2.76
C ALA A 282 4.83 12.36 -3.30
N GLN A 283 4.24 11.17 -3.45
CA GLN A 283 2.88 10.96 -3.97
C GLN A 283 2.77 11.26 -5.47
N TRP A 284 1.64 10.88 -6.05
CA TRP A 284 1.32 11.16 -7.45
C TRP A 284 1.09 12.65 -7.72
N PHE A 285 0.59 13.38 -6.73
CA PHE A 285 0.31 14.81 -6.82
C PHE A 285 1.55 15.70 -6.65
N ALA A 286 2.68 15.15 -6.19
CA ALA A 286 3.94 15.87 -5.95
C ALA A 286 3.86 17.03 -4.91
N GLU A 287 3.14 16.83 -3.80
CA GLU A 287 2.78 17.93 -2.86
C GLU A 287 3.51 17.86 -1.50
N ILE A 288 4.05 16.70 -1.10
CA ILE A 288 4.70 16.53 0.20
C ILE A 288 6.21 16.39 0.06
N HIS A 289 6.97 17.38 0.54
CA HIS A 289 8.43 17.49 0.33
C HIS A 289 9.30 16.76 1.38
N HIS A 290 8.83 16.57 2.63
CA HIS A 290 9.70 16.10 3.71
C HIS A 290 9.58 14.58 3.91
N PRO A 291 10.59 13.76 3.59
CA PRO A 291 10.48 12.30 3.64
C PRO A 291 10.16 11.76 5.04
N SER A 292 10.83 12.24 6.09
CA SER A 292 10.57 11.74 7.46
C SER A 292 9.19 12.12 7.99
N ALA A 293 8.85 13.42 8.01
CA ALA A 293 7.52 13.86 8.45
C ALA A 293 6.39 13.26 7.61
N ARG A 294 6.58 13.07 6.30
CA ARG A 294 5.65 12.32 5.44
C ARG A 294 5.43 10.91 5.97
N ASN A 295 6.50 10.13 6.13
CA ASN A 295 6.37 8.71 6.47
C ASN A 295 5.86 8.52 7.89
N TRP A 296 6.22 9.42 8.82
CA TRP A 296 5.59 9.49 10.13
C TRP A 296 4.09 9.72 9.99
N ILE A 297 3.67 10.77 9.29
CA ILE A 297 2.24 11.07 9.06
C ILE A 297 1.51 9.87 8.47
N GLN A 298 2.06 9.23 7.44
CA GLN A 298 1.43 8.07 6.79
C GLN A 298 1.30 6.90 7.77
N SER A 299 2.35 6.56 8.51
CA SER A 299 2.31 5.50 9.53
C SER A 299 1.23 5.74 10.58
N VAL A 300 1.04 6.99 11.02
CA VAL A 300 -0.02 7.29 11.98
C VAL A 300 -1.39 7.29 11.31
N SER A 301 -1.51 7.92 10.15
CA SER A 301 -2.83 8.15 9.56
C SER A 301 -3.48 6.86 9.07
N THR A 302 -2.72 5.92 8.51
CA THR A 302 -3.28 4.67 7.97
C THR A 302 -3.77 3.69 9.04
N SER A 303 -3.50 3.98 10.32
CA SER A 303 -3.93 3.16 11.44
C SER A 303 -5.37 3.46 11.87
N PRO A 304 -6.32 2.51 11.73
CA PRO A 304 -7.74 2.71 12.05
C PRO A 304 -8.03 2.87 13.55
N ILE A 305 -7.18 2.32 14.42
CA ILE A 305 -7.40 2.32 15.88
C ILE A 305 -6.13 2.73 16.65
N ARG A 306 -6.24 2.93 17.97
CA ARG A 306 -5.09 3.07 18.88
C ARG A 306 -5.28 2.25 20.17
N PRO A 307 -4.20 1.72 20.77
CA PRO A 307 -4.28 0.98 22.03
C PRO A 307 -4.84 1.84 23.17
N PRO A 308 -6.04 1.55 23.71
CA PRO A 308 -6.78 2.45 24.60
C PRO A 308 -6.00 2.93 25.83
N LYS A 309 -5.22 2.07 26.49
CA LYS A 309 -4.45 2.46 27.69
C LYS A 309 -3.29 3.40 27.36
N MET A 310 -2.68 3.21 26.19
CA MET A 310 -1.69 4.16 25.65
C MET A 310 -2.36 5.52 25.39
N ILE A 311 -3.59 5.54 24.84
CA ILE A 311 -4.35 6.79 24.65
C ILE A 311 -4.56 7.53 25.97
N GLU A 312 -5.03 6.81 26.98
CA GLU A 312 -5.35 7.37 28.29
C GLU A 312 -4.10 7.95 28.99
N ALA A 313 -2.97 7.26 28.92
CA ALA A 313 -1.71 7.72 29.50
C ALA A 313 -1.20 9.02 28.87
N PHE A 314 -1.50 9.26 27.58
CA PHE A 314 -0.90 10.33 26.79
C PHE A 314 -1.85 11.44 26.36
N LYS A 315 -2.93 11.73 27.11
CA LYS A 315 -3.93 12.78 26.81
C LYS A 315 -3.35 13.97 26.00
N LYS A 316 -3.89 14.20 24.78
CA LYS A 316 -3.47 15.15 23.72
C LYS A 316 -2.26 14.77 22.83
N LYS A 317 -1.44 13.77 23.18
CA LYS A 317 -0.27 13.31 22.40
C LYS A 317 -0.42 11.91 21.78
N VAL A 318 -1.50 11.18 22.12
CA VAL A 318 -1.81 9.80 21.70
C VAL A 318 -1.37 9.42 20.28
N ILE A 319 -1.79 10.19 19.26
CA ILE A 319 -1.51 9.91 17.84
C ILE A 319 0.02 9.88 17.62
N LEU A 320 0.75 10.85 18.17
CA LEU A 320 2.19 10.97 17.95
C LEU A 320 3.04 9.96 18.74
N GLU A 321 2.53 9.49 19.89
CA GLU A 321 3.22 8.51 20.74
C GLU A 321 3.21 7.11 20.13
N SER A 322 2.21 6.82 19.28
CA SER A 322 2.17 5.55 18.55
C SER A 322 3.26 5.42 17.48
N ILE A 323 3.95 6.49 17.07
CA ILE A 323 4.92 6.44 15.96
C ILE A 323 6.21 5.75 16.37
N ASP A 324 6.63 4.71 15.64
CA ASP A 324 7.96 4.14 15.81
C ASP A 324 9.00 4.89 14.96
N PHE A 325 9.47 6.01 15.51
CA PHE A 325 10.45 6.86 14.83
C PHE A 325 11.71 6.10 14.43
N ASP A 326 12.18 5.18 15.28
CA ASP A 326 13.48 4.52 15.12
C ASP A 326 13.40 3.43 14.03
N ASN A 327 12.29 2.68 13.97
CA ASN A 327 12.06 1.74 12.89
C ASN A 327 11.80 2.44 11.54
N ILE A 328 11.00 3.51 11.53
CA ILE A 328 10.74 4.28 10.30
C ILE A 328 12.05 4.87 9.76
N GLU A 329 12.95 5.31 10.64
CA GLU A 329 14.26 5.84 10.24
C GLU A 329 15.17 4.74 9.65
N LYS A 330 15.21 3.55 10.27
CA LYS A 330 15.91 2.40 9.69
C LYS A 330 15.35 2.01 8.32
N ILE A 331 14.03 2.07 8.13
CA ILE A 331 13.38 1.90 6.82
C ILE A 331 13.83 2.98 5.83
N GLN A 332 13.90 4.26 6.24
CA GLN A 332 14.41 5.31 5.36
C GLN A 332 15.84 5.04 4.91
N ASN A 333 16.69 4.63 5.84
CA ASN A 333 18.10 4.34 5.57
C ASN A 333 18.25 3.10 4.66
N SER A 334 17.34 2.13 4.72
CA SER A 334 17.33 1.02 3.77
C SER A 334 16.89 1.45 2.38
N LEU A 335 15.91 2.34 2.26
CA LEU A 335 15.44 2.88 0.97
C LEU A 335 16.55 3.60 0.19
N GLU A 336 17.58 4.14 0.85
CA GLU A 336 18.74 4.75 0.16
C GLU A 336 19.57 3.75 -0.66
N ARG A 337 19.44 2.46 -0.34
CA ARG A 337 20.16 1.37 -1.03
C ARG A 337 19.23 0.55 -1.93
N LEU A 338 17.93 0.84 -1.88
CA LEU A 338 16.95 0.21 -2.76
C LEU A 338 17.20 0.68 -4.19
N ARG A 339 17.37 -0.28 -5.10
CA ARG A 339 17.53 -0.06 -6.54
C ARG A 339 16.25 -0.43 -7.28
N THR A 340 16.12 0.09 -8.50
CA THR A 340 15.07 -0.33 -9.43
C THR A 340 15.20 -1.83 -9.71
N PRO A 341 14.10 -2.59 -9.80
CA PRO A 341 14.15 -3.98 -10.19
C PRO A 341 14.75 -4.11 -11.59
N LYS A 342 15.60 -5.11 -11.81
CA LYS A 342 16.17 -5.43 -13.11
C LYS A 342 15.42 -6.58 -13.77
N TRP A 343 15.25 -6.48 -15.08
CA TRP A 343 14.67 -7.54 -15.89
C TRP A 343 15.52 -8.82 -15.76
N PRO A 344 14.97 -9.92 -15.22
CA PRO A 344 15.72 -11.16 -15.05
C PRO A 344 15.75 -11.95 -16.37
N GLU A 345 16.75 -11.72 -17.21
CA GLU A 345 16.86 -12.34 -18.55
C GLU A 345 16.85 -13.88 -18.53
N SER A 346 17.31 -14.49 -17.43
CA SER A 346 17.28 -15.95 -17.23
C SER A 346 15.87 -16.51 -16.96
N VAL A 347 14.90 -15.64 -16.68
CA VAL A 347 13.51 -15.99 -16.32
C VAL A 347 12.53 -15.48 -17.37
N LEU A 348 12.61 -14.21 -17.75
CA LEU A 348 11.64 -13.55 -18.63
C LEU A 348 12.10 -13.46 -20.10
N GLY A 349 13.32 -13.93 -20.42
CA GLY A 349 13.88 -13.91 -21.77
C GLY A 349 15.00 -12.89 -21.93
N GLN A 350 15.92 -13.20 -22.85
CA GLN A 350 17.07 -12.35 -23.18
C GLN A 350 16.62 -11.11 -23.96
N PHE A 351 17.37 -10.02 -23.81
CA PHE A 351 17.11 -8.81 -24.56
C PHE A 351 17.41 -8.95 -26.05
N ASP A 352 16.54 -8.39 -26.89
CA ASP A 352 16.86 -8.11 -28.29
C ASP A 352 17.60 -6.77 -28.40
N GLN A 353 18.92 -6.85 -28.55
CA GLN A 353 19.81 -5.68 -28.66
C GLN A 353 19.49 -4.81 -29.90
N THR A 354 18.94 -5.40 -30.96
CA THR A 354 18.54 -4.66 -32.16
C THR A 354 17.31 -3.82 -31.88
N LEU A 355 16.31 -4.40 -31.23
CA LEU A 355 15.10 -3.68 -30.80
C LEU A 355 15.42 -2.62 -29.74
N ILE A 356 16.32 -2.87 -28.79
CA ILE A 356 16.80 -1.85 -27.84
C ILE A 356 17.41 -0.65 -28.58
N ALA A 357 18.28 -0.91 -29.55
CA ALA A 357 18.93 0.14 -30.33
C ALA A 357 17.92 0.96 -31.15
N GLN A 358 16.86 0.33 -31.65
CA GLN A 358 15.74 0.98 -32.34
C GLN A 358 14.81 1.75 -31.39
N GLY A 359 14.54 1.20 -30.20
CA GLY A 359 13.64 1.79 -29.20
C GLY A 359 14.20 3.01 -28.49
N LYS A 360 15.53 3.07 -28.29
CA LYS A 360 16.20 4.19 -27.64
C LYS A 360 15.88 5.57 -28.28
N PRO A 361 16.06 5.79 -29.60
CA PRO A 361 15.71 7.07 -30.21
C PRO A 361 14.20 7.37 -30.13
N LEU A 362 13.34 6.35 -30.15
CA LEU A 362 11.90 6.55 -29.96
C LEU A 362 11.59 7.08 -28.55
N PHE A 363 12.26 6.55 -27.52
CA PHE A 363 12.16 7.06 -26.15
C PHE A 363 12.68 8.50 -26.05
N GLU A 364 13.83 8.80 -26.65
CA GLU A 364 14.42 10.15 -26.65
C GLU A 364 13.49 11.18 -27.30
N GLN A 365 12.81 10.81 -28.39
CA GLN A 365 11.89 11.69 -29.12
C GLN A 365 10.54 11.87 -28.43
N ASN A 366 9.98 10.81 -27.83
CA ASN A 366 8.58 10.81 -27.38
C ASN A 366 8.42 10.90 -25.86
N CYS A 367 9.42 10.47 -25.08
CA CYS A 367 9.24 10.19 -23.65
C CYS A 367 10.20 10.99 -22.76
N ALA A 368 11.45 11.19 -23.22
CA ALA A 368 12.54 11.68 -22.37
C ALA A 368 12.27 13.08 -21.78
N GLN A 369 11.51 13.93 -22.47
CA GLN A 369 11.17 15.28 -21.98
C GLN A 369 10.43 15.28 -20.63
N CYS A 370 9.64 14.25 -20.33
CA CYS A 370 8.87 14.14 -19.09
C CYS A 370 9.47 13.11 -18.12
N HIS A 371 10.00 12.00 -18.65
CA HIS A 371 10.39 10.85 -17.83
C HIS A 371 11.89 10.82 -17.45
N THR A 372 12.68 11.81 -17.85
CA THR A 372 14.08 11.93 -17.40
C THR A 372 14.18 12.69 -16.07
N ARG A 373 15.20 12.34 -15.27
CA ARG A 373 15.42 12.97 -13.96
C ARG A 373 16.24 14.23 -14.11
N THR A 374 15.75 15.33 -13.56
CA THR A 374 16.51 16.56 -13.37
C THR A 374 16.90 16.69 -11.90
N SER A 375 18.16 17.04 -11.61
CA SER A 375 18.62 17.23 -10.24
C SER A 375 18.59 18.71 -9.84
N GLU A 376 18.16 18.97 -8.60
CA GLU A 376 18.29 20.28 -8.00
C GLU A 376 19.74 20.59 -7.58
N PRO A 377 20.07 21.89 -7.41
CA PRO A 377 21.27 22.28 -6.69
C PRO A 377 21.34 21.64 -5.30
N PRO A 378 22.54 21.33 -4.80
CA PRO A 378 22.70 20.78 -3.46
C PRO A 378 22.16 21.76 -2.41
N ASN A 379 21.52 21.24 -1.38
CA ASN A 379 21.08 22.04 -0.24
C ASN A 379 22.27 22.45 0.66
N ARG A 380 22.00 23.14 1.78
CA ARG A 380 23.03 23.59 2.75
C ARG A 380 23.88 22.47 3.37
N LEU A 381 23.46 21.20 3.23
CA LEU A 381 24.18 20.01 3.70
C LEU A 381 24.90 19.28 2.57
N GLY A 382 24.92 19.83 1.35
CA GLY A 382 25.54 19.20 0.18
C GLY A 382 24.69 18.12 -0.49
N ILE A 383 23.47 17.84 0.00
CA ILE A 383 22.61 16.79 -0.51
C ILE A 383 21.85 17.29 -1.75
N ARG A 384 21.86 16.49 -2.82
CA ARG A 384 21.10 16.72 -4.06
C ARG A 384 19.83 15.88 -4.05
N PHE A 385 18.74 16.48 -4.52
CA PHE A 385 17.48 15.81 -4.77
C PHE A 385 17.13 15.93 -6.26
N ASN A 386 16.29 15.04 -6.76
CA ASN A 386 15.73 15.06 -8.10
C ASN A 386 14.34 15.68 -8.07
N GLN A 387 14.06 16.50 -9.07
CA GLN A 387 12.75 17.12 -9.22
C GLN A 387 11.73 16.07 -9.65
N ARG A 388 10.55 16.12 -9.01
CA ARG A 388 9.36 15.44 -9.53
C ARG A 388 8.62 16.38 -10.46
N LEU A 389 8.91 16.28 -11.75
CA LEU A 389 8.18 17.02 -12.77
C LEU A 389 6.77 16.43 -12.91
N ALA A 390 5.76 17.28 -12.84
CA ALA A 390 4.37 16.89 -12.94
C ALA A 390 3.71 17.60 -14.12
N PHE A 391 2.84 16.87 -14.82
CA PHE A 391 2.26 17.32 -16.09
C PHE A 391 0.77 16.98 -16.11
N ASP A 392 0.01 17.84 -16.78
CA ASP A 392 -1.31 17.46 -17.25
C ASP A 392 -1.18 16.82 -18.62
N VAL A 393 -1.48 15.53 -18.68
CA VAL A 393 -1.45 14.71 -19.90
C VAL A 393 -2.84 14.16 -20.22
N GLY A 394 -3.90 14.70 -19.63
CA GLY A 394 -5.29 14.29 -19.87
C GLY A 394 -5.70 12.96 -19.23
N THR A 395 -4.93 12.44 -18.27
CA THR A 395 -5.34 11.27 -17.46
C THR A 395 -6.45 11.65 -16.47
N ASP A 396 -7.10 10.66 -15.85
CA ASP A 396 -8.23 10.87 -14.93
C ASP A 396 -8.00 12.04 -13.94
N PRO A 397 -8.91 13.03 -13.88
CA PRO A 397 -8.66 14.22 -13.09
C PRO A 397 -9.19 14.19 -11.66
N VAL A 398 -10.04 13.22 -11.31
CA VAL A 398 -10.85 13.26 -10.09
C VAL A 398 -9.95 13.29 -8.86
N ALA A 399 -8.99 12.37 -8.78
CA ALA A 399 -8.11 12.27 -7.61
C ALA A 399 -7.31 13.56 -7.36
N TYR A 400 -6.77 14.17 -8.41
CA TYR A 400 -6.07 15.44 -8.29
C TYR A 400 -7.00 16.59 -7.92
N GLN A 401 -8.18 16.69 -8.54
CA GLN A 401 -9.13 17.77 -8.27
C GLN A 401 -9.61 17.74 -6.83
N ILE A 402 -10.01 16.57 -6.33
CA ILE A 402 -10.40 16.35 -4.94
C ILE A 402 -9.21 16.57 -4.00
N PHE A 403 -8.01 16.19 -4.44
CA PHE A 403 -6.84 16.51 -3.66
C PHE A 403 -6.64 18.04 -3.57
N ASN A 404 -6.86 18.77 -4.66
CA ASN A 404 -6.66 20.21 -4.72
C ASN A 404 -7.79 21.00 -4.02
N GLU A 405 -8.98 20.42 -3.85
CA GLU A 405 -10.04 20.99 -3.02
C GLU A 405 -9.55 21.21 -1.58
N HIS A 406 -9.62 22.46 -1.12
CA HIS A 406 -9.05 22.88 0.16
C HIS A 406 -7.56 22.50 0.33
N GLY A 407 -6.82 22.42 -0.77
CA GLY A 407 -5.41 21.99 -0.78
C GLY A 407 -4.54 22.87 0.12
N LYS A 408 -4.83 24.18 0.20
CA LYS A 408 -4.16 25.11 1.11
C LYS A 408 -4.36 24.71 2.58
N GLU A 409 -5.60 24.54 3.01
CA GLU A 409 -5.96 24.18 4.38
C GLU A 409 -5.36 22.82 4.76
N ARG A 410 -5.41 21.86 3.83
CA ARG A 410 -4.84 20.53 4.02
C ARG A 410 -3.33 20.59 4.23
N ALA A 411 -2.63 21.30 3.35
CA ALA A 411 -1.18 21.41 3.44
C ALA A 411 -0.76 22.24 4.67
N ASP A 412 -1.51 23.27 5.06
CA ASP A 412 -1.31 24.01 6.31
C ASP A 412 -1.47 23.08 7.54
N GLY A 413 -2.46 22.19 7.51
CA GLY A 413 -2.68 21.15 8.52
C GLY A 413 -1.55 20.11 8.58
N LEU A 414 -1.11 19.59 7.43
CA LEU A 414 0.02 18.65 7.33
C LEU A 414 1.33 19.30 7.82
N LEU A 415 1.55 20.57 7.52
CA LEU A 415 2.70 21.35 8.01
C LEU A 415 2.68 21.51 9.52
N ASP A 416 1.53 21.86 10.10
CA ASP A 416 1.38 21.96 11.56
C ASP A 416 1.62 20.61 12.25
N LEU A 417 1.06 19.53 11.70
CA LEU A 417 1.27 18.17 12.20
C LEU A 417 2.76 17.76 12.11
N SER A 418 3.39 18.03 10.97
CA SER A 418 4.83 17.79 10.77
C SER A 418 5.68 18.52 11.81
N LYS A 419 5.36 19.80 12.10
CA LYS A 419 6.05 20.59 13.13
C LYS A 419 5.84 20.01 14.54
N LYS A 420 4.65 19.49 14.84
CA LYS A 420 4.38 18.81 16.12
C LYS A 420 5.19 17.52 16.24
N MET A 421 5.24 16.70 15.19
CA MET A 421 6.05 15.47 15.15
C MET A 421 7.54 15.76 15.32
N LEU A 422 8.08 16.75 14.61
CA LEU A 422 9.48 17.14 14.73
C LEU A 422 9.82 17.60 16.15
N ARG A 423 8.96 18.42 16.76
CA ARG A 423 9.10 18.83 18.17
C ARG A 423 9.04 17.64 19.12
N PHE A 424 8.14 16.69 18.85
CA PHE A 424 7.97 15.50 19.66
C PHE A 424 9.21 14.59 19.60
N ARG A 425 9.69 14.24 18.39
CA ARG A 425 10.95 13.51 18.19
C ARG A 425 12.13 14.23 18.83
N LYS A 426 12.17 15.56 18.75
CA LYS A 426 13.23 16.37 19.37
C LYS A 426 13.26 16.17 20.87
N PHE A 427 12.09 16.22 21.50
CA PHE A 427 11.94 16.01 22.94
C PHE A 427 12.35 14.59 23.36
N LYS A 428 11.95 13.55 22.59
CA LYS A 428 12.37 12.16 22.84
C LYS A 428 13.90 12.03 22.82
N LEU A 429 14.54 12.51 21.75
CA LEU A 429 16.00 12.47 21.61
C LEU A 429 16.73 13.33 22.65
N TRP A 430 16.17 14.47 23.06
CA TRP A 430 16.72 15.30 24.14
C TRP A 430 16.75 14.56 25.48
N LYS A 431 15.68 13.84 25.79
CA LYS A 431 15.60 13.05 27.03
C LYS A 431 16.64 11.93 27.05
N GLU A 432 16.90 11.33 25.89
CA GLU A 432 17.78 10.16 25.76
C GLU A 432 19.26 10.55 25.64
N PHE A 433 19.59 11.53 24.79
CA PHE A 433 20.98 11.86 24.42
C PHE A 433 21.40 13.29 24.77
N GLY A 434 20.51 14.11 25.34
CA GLY A 434 20.75 15.51 25.66
C GLY A 434 20.58 16.48 24.49
N TYR A 435 20.50 17.78 24.81
CA TYR A 435 20.10 18.84 23.86
C TYR A 435 20.98 18.92 22.60
N ARG A 436 22.31 18.86 22.77
CA ARG A 436 23.29 19.10 21.70
C ARG A 436 23.28 17.96 20.67
N ILE A 437 23.33 16.71 21.14
CA ILE A 437 23.39 15.52 20.28
C ILE A 437 22.12 15.42 19.44
N ALA A 438 20.95 15.51 20.07
CA ALA A 438 19.67 15.44 19.37
C ALA A 438 19.46 16.58 18.35
N THR A 439 19.92 17.81 18.67
CA THR A 439 19.78 18.93 17.73
C THR A 439 20.65 18.71 16.49
N ASN A 440 21.84 18.15 16.66
CA ASN A 440 22.68 17.77 15.52
C ASN A 440 22.06 16.63 14.71
N TYR A 441 21.61 15.57 15.39
CA TYR A 441 20.96 14.41 14.79
C TYR A 441 19.76 14.80 13.90
N GLN A 442 18.84 15.61 14.43
CA GLN A 442 17.68 16.06 13.66
C GLN A 442 18.01 16.95 12.45
N ASN A 443 19.10 17.72 12.52
CA ASN A 443 19.54 18.52 11.38
C ASN A 443 20.07 17.62 10.23
N HIS A 444 20.65 16.47 10.56
CA HIS A 444 21.05 15.46 9.58
C HIS A 444 19.84 14.72 8.99
N ASP A 445 18.91 14.23 9.83
CA ASP A 445 17.76 13.43 9.36
C ASP A 445 16.70 14.23 8.59
N SER A 446 16.55 15.52 8.92
CA SER A 446 15.65 16.41 8.17
C SER A 446 16.21 16.78 6.79
N LYS A 447 17.45 16.35 6.47
CA LYS A 447 18.23 16.80 5.31
C LYS A 447 18.18 18.34 5.14
N GLY A 448 17.96 19.08 6.24
CA GLY A 448 18.22 20.51 6.36
C GLY A 448 17.31 21.51 5.64
N ARG A 449 16.09 21.19 5.16
CA ARG A 449 15.17 22.22 4.60
C ARG A 449 14.03 22.57 5.58
N PRO A 450 13.82 23.85 5.95
CA PRO A 450 12.56 24.29 6.53
C PRO A 450 11.44 24.00 5.53
N ASN A 451 10.33 23.42 6.01
CA ASN A 451 9.10 23.26 5.23
C ASN A 451 8.48 24.66 5.01
N LYS A 452 9.00 25.37 4.01
CA LYS A 452 8.37 26.54 3.39
C LYS A 452 7.67 26.02 2.14
N PHE A 453 6.45 25.57 2.36
CA PHE A 453 5.35 25.50 1.43
C PHE A 453 5.60 26.10 0.03
N ALA A 454 5.41 25.29 -1.00
CA ALA A 454 5.15 25.73 -2.36
C ALA A 454 4.03 24.84 -2.94
N ILE A 455 2.78 25.13 -2.61
CA ILE A 455 1.72 24.94 -3.62
C ILE A 455 2.16 25.82 -4.77
N ALA A 456 2.63 25.23 -5.87
CA ALA A 456 2.49 25.74 -7.25
C ALA A 456 2.75 27.25 -7.52
N LYS A 457 3.43 27.99 -6.63
CA LYS A 457 3.41 29.46 -6.64
C LYS A 457 4.38 30.06 -7.66
N GLU A 458 5.33 29.27 -8.16
CA GLU A 458 6.33 29.73 -9.14
C GLU A 458 6.09 29.22 -10.57
N GLN A 459 5.14 28.30 -10.82
CA GLN A 459 4.75 27.93 -12.19
C GLN A 459 3.34 28.35 -12.60
N TYR A 460 2.48 28.80 -11.67
CA TYR A 460 1.09 29.13 -11.98
C TYR A 460 0.62 30.50 -11.45
N SER A 461 1.54 31.45 -11.24
CA SER A 461 1.23 32.83 -10.81
C SER A 461 0.39 33.66 -11.80
N ASN A 462 -0.01 33.09 -12.95
CA ASN A 462 -0.87 33.74 -13.94
C ASN A 462 -2.33 33.26 -13.95
N LEU A 463 -2.77 32.41 -13.01
CA LEU A 463 -4.16 31.92 -12.99
C LEU A 463 -5.12 32.69 -12.07
N ASP A 464 -4.66 33.76 -11.41
CA ASP A 464 -5.51 34.55 -10.49
C ASP A 464 -6.55 35.45 -11.20
N ASN A 465 -6.75 35.33 -12.52
CA ASN A 465 -7.73 36.16 -13.24
C ASN A 465 -8.67 35.41 -14.20
N ASN A 466 -8.79 34.07 -14.15
CA ASN A 466 -9.84 33.38 -14.91
C ASN A 466 -10.56 32.34 -14.05
N SER A 467 -11.81 32.65 -13.71
CA SER A 467 -12.80 31.73 -13.16
C SER A 467 -13.32 30.75 -14.23
N SER A 468 -12.41 30.03 -14.89
CA SER A 468 -12.75 28.88 -15.72
C SER A 468 -12.62 27.61 -14.87
N GLU A 469 -13.65 26.76 -14.89
CA GLU A 469 -13.60 25.39 -14.37
C GLU A 469 -12.31 24.71 -14.82
N LYS A 470 -11.51 24.23 -13.85
CA LYS A 470 -10.22 23.59 -14.11
C LYS A 470 -10.44 22.20 -14.72
N SER A 471 -10.57 22.11 -16.04
CA SER A 471 -10.46 20.85 -16.77
C SER A 471 -8.98 20.48 -16.89
N GLY A 472 -8.47 19.71 -15.92
CA GLY A 472 -7.08 19.26 -15.94
C GLY A 472 -6.58 18.66 -14.63
N ALA A 473 -5.60 17.75 -14.71
CA ALA A 473 -4.99 17.13 -13.55
C ALA A 473 -3.49 16.87 -13.70
N VAL A 474 -2.74 17.27 -12.69
CA VAL A 474 -1.28 17.33 -12.74
C VAL A 474 -0.69 16.18 -11.92
N TYR A 475 -0.09 15.22 -12.61
CA TYR A 475 0.53 14.05 -11.99
C TYR A 475 2.02 13.97 -12.31
N TRP A 476 2.78 13.43 -11.35
CA TRP A 476 4.20 13.16 -11.51
C TRP A 476 4.48 12.19 -12.67
N ALA A 477 5.36 12.60 -13.59
CA ALA A 477 5.95 11.69 -14.58
C ALA A 477 7.10 10.91 -13.93
N SER A 478 6.80 9.67 -13.51
CA SER A 478 7.79 8.80 -12.86
C SER A 478 8.92 8.39 -13.83
N PRO A 479 10.19 8.35 -13.40
CA PRO A 479 11.25 7.74 -14.18
C PRO A 479 10.92 6.28 -14.52
N LEU A 480 11.25 5.84 -15.75
CA LEU A 480 10.84 4.52 -16.26
C LEU A 480 11.80 3.38 -15.93
N ALA A 481 12.86 3.61 -15.15
CA ALA A 481 13.73 2.51 -14.71
C ALA A 481 12.96 1.54 -13.79
N GLY A 482 12.98 0.24 -14.12
CA GLY A 482 12.19 -0.78 -13.43
C GLY A 482 10.67 -0.76 -13.73
N ILE A 483 10.23 -0.03 -14.78
CA ILE A 483 8.80 0.13 -15.13
C ILE A 483 8.06 -1.19 -15.38
N PHE A 484 8.76 -2.25 -15.79
CA PHE A 484 8.14 -3.56 -16.01
C PHE A 484 7.47 -4.11 -14.74
N ALA A 485 7.91 -3.68 -13.56
CA ALA A 485 7.48 -4.23 -12.28
C ALA A 485 6.39 -3.39 -11.57
N SER A 486 5.82 -2.38 -12.24
CA SER A 486 4.91 -1.41 -11.61
C SER A 486 3.50 -1.36 -12.19
N SER A 487 3.09 -2.37 -12.96
CA SER A 487 1.72 -2.46 -13.48
C SER A 487 0.67 -2.67 -12.38
N PRO A 488 -0.62 -2.36 -12.59
CA PRO A 488 -1.14 -1.56 -13.70
C PRO A 488 -0.59 -0.13 -13.69
N TYR A 489 -0.53 0.47 -14.86
CA TYR A 489 0.03 1.79 -15.12
C TYR A 489 -0.97 2.91 -14.87
N PHE A 490 -0.44 4.13 -14.91
CA PHE A 490 -1.06 5.40 -14.50
C PHE A 490 -1.26 5.54 -13.00
N HIS A 491 -1.55 6.77 -12.57
CA HIS A 491 -1.71 7.11 -11.15
C HIS A 491 -2.86 6.35 -10.49
N ASN A 492 -3.85 5.88 -11.25
CA ASN A 492 -5.05 5.18 -10.79
C ASN A 492 -5.04 3.67 -11.09
N GLY A 493 -4.00 3.15 -11.75
CA GLY A 493 -3.90 1.74 -12.11
C GLY A 493 -4.90 1.29 -13.19
N SER A 494 -5.34 2.19 -14.07
CA SER A 494 -6.39 1.93 -15.06
C SER A 494 -5.92 1.27 -16.36
N VAL A 495 -4.61 1.08 -16.55
CA VAL A 495 -4.02 0.53 -17.79
C VAL A 495 -3.15 -0.70 -17.48
N PRO A 496 -3.52 -1.92 -17.88
CA PRO A 496 -2.89 -3.14 -17.33
C PRO A 496 -1.48 -3.43 -17.87
N THR A 497 -1.15 -3.03 -19.10
CA THR A 497 0.13 -3.32 -19.76
C THR A 497 0.79 -2.10 -20.42
N LEU A 498 2.11 -2.12 -20.66
CA LEU A 498 2.78 -1.05 -21.40
C LEU A 498 2.31 -0.97 -22.84
N TRP A 499 1.92 -2.11 -23.42
CA TRP A 499 1.28 -2.12 -24.73
C TRP A 499 0.00 -1.27 -24.75
N ASP A 500 -0.82 -1.37 -23.71
CA ASP A 500 -2.04 -0.58 -23.57
C ASP A 500 -1.73 0.91 -23.33
N VAL A 501 -0.65 1.23 -22.61
CA VAL A 501 -0.18 2.63 -22.46
C VAL A 501 0.12 3.26 -23.83
N LEU A 502 0.75 2.49 -24.71
CA LEU A 502 1.08 2.90 -26.09
C LEU A 502 -0.09 2.71 -27.06
N SER A 503 -1.26 2.30 -26.60
CA SER A 503 -2.47 2.22 -27.43
C SER A 503 -3.29 3.50 -27.29
N VAL A 504 -4.00 3.87 -28.37
CA VAL A 504 -4.98 4.96 -28.29
C VAL A 504 -6.06 4.59 -27.26
N PRO A 505 -6.62 5.56 -26.50
CA PRO A 505 -7.57 5.27 -25.43
C PRO A 505 -8.72 4.35 -25.83
N GLU A 506 -9.22 4.46 -27.06
CA GLU A 506 -10.32 3.66 -27.61
C GLU A 506 -9.97 2.17 -27.77
N GLN A 507 -8.68 1.83 -27.79
CA GLN A 507 -8.18 0.46 -27.88
C GLN A 507 -7.75 -0.11 -26.53
N ARG A 508 -7.71 0.70 -25.46
CA ARG A 508 -7.37 0.24 -24.11
C ARG A 508 -8.52 -0.57 -23.53
N PRO A 509 -8.24 -1.61 -22.71
CA PRO A 509 -9.29 -2.35 -22.01
C PRO A 509 -10.12 -1.41 -21.14
N THR A 510 -11.45 -1.45 -21.31
CA THR A 510 -12.40 -0.70 -20.47
C THR A 510 -12.79 -1.45 -19.20
N THR A 511 -12.55 -2.77 -19.18
CA THR A 511 -12.67 -3.60 -17.99
C THR A 511 -11.57 -4.66 -17.98
N PHE A 512 -11.06 -5.01 -16.79
CA PHE A 512 -10.11 -6.11 -16.60
C PHE A 512 -10.11 -6.61 -15.15
N GLN A 513 -9.70 -7.86 -14.95
CA GLN A 513 -9.56 -8.45 -13.62
C GLN A 513 -8.22 -8.04 -12.99
N THR A 514 -8.24 -7.65 -11.72
CA THR A 514 -7.07 -7.33 -10.88
C THR A 514 -7.11 -8.09 -9.55
N GLY A 515 -6.03 -7.99 -8.77
CA GLY A 515 -5.78 -8.79 -7.56
C GLY A 515 -5.03 -10.09 -7.84
N GLY A 516 -4.92 -10.49 -9.10
CA GLY A 516 -3.96 -11.50 -9.55
C GLY A 516 -2.56 -10.91 -9.71
N ASN A 517 -1.55 -11.78 -9.64
CA ASN A 517 -0.14 -11.39 -9.80
C ASN A 517 0.52 -11.98 -11.05
N GLU A 518 -0.24 -12.55 -11.98
CA GLU A 518 0.32 -13.15 -13.18
C GLU A 518 0.87 -12.09 -14.13
N PHE A 519 2.15 -12.22 -14.48
CA PHE A 519 2.88 -11.26 -15.30
C PHE A 519 2.90 -11.70 -16.77
N ASP A 520 2.61 -10.76 -17.65
CA ASP A 520 2.76 -10.89 -19.10
C ASP A 520 4.07 -10.19 -19.54
N PRO A 521 5.13 -10.94 -19.92
CA PRO A 521 6.39 -10.36 -20.37
C PRO A 521 6.33 -9.78 -21.79
N ASP A 522 5.35 -10.17 -22.61
CA ASP A 522 5.25 -9.75 -24.00
C ASP A 522 4.64 -8.34 -24.08
N HIS A 523 3.52 -8.13 -23.39
CA HIS A 523 2.89 -6.80 -23.27
C HIS A 523 3.44 -5.96 -22.11
N VAL A 524 4.24 -6.58 -21.23
CA VAL A 524 4.81 -5.99 -20.02
C VAL A 524 3.73 -5.43 -19.10
N GLY A 525 3.15 -6.30 -18.28
CA GLY A 525 2.08 -5.90 -17.38
C GLY A 525 1.43 -7.05 -16.64
N LEU A 526 0.28 -6.77 -16.01
CA LEU A 526 -0.54 -7.83 -15.44
C LEU A 526 -1.37 -8.49 -16.54
N ARG A 527 -1.38 -9.82 -16.54
CA ARG A 527 -2.44 -10.55 -17.22
C ARG A 527 -3.74 -10.31 -16.46
N ALA A 528 -4.83 -9.98 -17.15
CA ALA A 528 -6.14 -9.73 -16.55
C ALA A 528 -6.61 -10.97 -15.75
N ALA A 529 -6.31 -10.99 -14.46
CA ALA A 529 -6.46 -12.13 -13.57
C ALA A 529 -6.73 -11.64 -12.14
N GLY A 530 -7.45 -12.45 -11.38
CA GLY A 530 -7.96 -12.10 -10.05
C GLY A 530 -9.48 -12.09 -10.01
N SER A 531 -10.04 -11.64 -8.89
CA SER A 531 -11.49 -11.64 -8.62
C SER A 531 -12.11 -10.24 -8.65
N PHE A 532 -11.31 -9.18 -8.70
CA PHE A 532 -11.80 -7.81 -8.73
C PHE A 532 -11.90 -7.31 -10.17
N LEU A 533 -13.12 -6.96 -10.60
CA LEU A 533 -13.34 -6.32 -11.90
C LEU A 533 -13.06 -4.82 -11.77
N TYR A 534 -11.99 -4.34 -12.40
CA TYR A 534 -11.75 -2.92 -12.57
C TYR A 534 -12.51 -2.41 -13.79
N ASP A 535 -13.36 -1.39 -13.62
CA ASP A 535 -14.11 -0.73 -14.70
C ASP A 535 -13.66 0.72 -14.85
N THR A 536 -13.09 1.04 -16.01
CA THR A 536 -12.50 2.37 -16.27
C THR A 536 -13.55 3.41 -16.63
N ARG A 537 -14.82 3.02 -16.74
CA ARG A 537 -15.96 3.92 -17.03
C ARG A 537 -16.55 4.52 -15.75
N GLU A 538 -16.20 3.95 -14.60
CA GLU A 538 -16.54 4.52 -13.31
C GLU A 538 -15.78 5.85 -13.10
N GLU A 539 -16.43 6.79 -12.44
CA GLU A 539 -15.84 8.09 -12.14
C GLU A 539 -14.56 7.92 -11.32
N GLY A 540 -13.48 8.61 -11.70
CA GLY A 540 -12.18 8.50 -11.03
C GLY A 540 -11.31 7.31 -11.44
N LYS A 541 -11.76 6.50 -12.41
CA LYS A 541 -11.05 5.31 -12.92
C LYS A 541 -10.70 5.37 -14.40
N SER A 542 -10.81 6.56 -15.01
CA SER A 542 -10.58 6.72 -16.45
C SER A 542 -9.19 6.23 -16.86
N ASN A 543 -9.15 5.49 -17.96
CA ASN A 543 -7.94 5.03 -18.65
C ASN A 543 -7.53 5.96 -19.80
N GLY A 544 -8.08 7.18 -19.87
CA GLY A 544 -7.77 8.18 -20.88
C GLY A 544 -6.43 8.89 -20.67
N GLY A 545 -6.09 9.80 -21.59
CA GLY A 545 -4.87 10.61 -21.51
C GLY A 545 -3.59 9.88 -21.92
N HIS A 546 -2.46 10.56 -21.76
CA HIS A 546 -1.12 10.09 -22.12
C HIS A 546 -1.08 9.55 -23.56
N LEU A 547 -1.23 10.45 -24.54
CA LEU A 547 -1.29 10.13 -25.98
C LEU A 547 0.09 10.00 -26.64
N PHE A 548 1.16 9.94 -25.85
CA PHE A 548 2.53 9.87 -26.37
C PHE A 548 2.85 8.44 -26.81
N GLY A 549 3.36 8.31 -28.04
CA GLY A 549 3.71 7.02 -28.64
C GLY A 549 2.51 6.21 -29.19
N THR A 550 1.29 6.74 -29.15
CA THR A 550 0.10 6.03 -29.66
C THR A 550 0.12 5.80 -31.16
N GLU A 551 0.69 6.76 -31.90
CA GLU A 551 0.83 6.76 -33.36
C GLU A 551 2.00 5.90 -33.87
N LEU A 552 2.81 5.33 -32.98
CA LEU A 552 3.91 4.47 -33.37
C LEU A 552 3.38 3.22 -34.08
N SER A 553 4.14 2.72 -35.05
CA SER A 553 3.82 1.43 -35.68
C SER A 553 3.92 0.30 -34.64
N PRO A 554 3.25 -0.85 -34.85
CA PRO A 554 3.38 -2.00 -33.94
C PRO A 554 4.84 -2.41 -33.71
N HIS A 555 5.67 -2.37 -34.76
CA HIS A 555 7.11 -2.65 -34.67
C HIS A 555 7.84 -1.66 -33.78
N ASP A 556 7.56 -0.36 -33.95
CA ASP A 556 8.17 0.69 -33.14
C ASP A 556 7.73 0.63 -31.67
N LYS A 557 6.48 0.25 -31.40
CA LYS A 557 5.99 -0.01 -30.04
C LYS A 557 6.74 -1.17 -29.39
N THR A 558 6.93 -2.26 -30.12
CA THR A 558 7.73 -3.40 -29.65
C THR A 558 9.17 -2.99 -29.36
N ALA A 559 9.81 -2.23 -30.26
CA ALA A 559 11.17 -1.72 -30.05
C ALA A 559 11.27 -0.81 -28.82
N LEU A 560 10.30 0.12 -28.65
CA LEU A 560 10.22 0.99 -27.48
C LEU A 560 10.05 0.19 -26.19
N ILE A 561 9.14 -0.80 -26.16
CA ILE A 561 8.92 -1.66 -24.99
C ILE A 561 10.21 -2.44 -24.66
N GLU A 562 10.90 -2.98 -25.65
CA GLU A 562 12.17 -3.70 -25.42
C GLU A 562 13.24 -2.78 -24.80
N TYR A 563 13.32 -1.52 -25.26
CA TYR A 563 14.16 -0.52 -24.62
C TYR A 563 13.72 -0.24 -23.17
N LEU A 564 12.41 -0.11 -22.90
CA LEU A 564 11.88 0.13 -21.54
C LEU A 564 12.18 -1.02 -20.58
N LYS A 565 12.17 -2.28 -21.05
CA LYS A 565 12.59 -3.45 -20.23
C LYS A 565 14.06 -3.35 -19.80
N SER A 566 14.91 -2.68 -20.59
CA SER A 566 16.35 -2.55 -20.33
C SER A 566 16.73 -1.48 -19.28
N LEU A 567 15.78 -0.61 -18.89
CA LEU A 567 16.03 0.54 -17.99
C LEU A 567 16.23 0.17 -16.51
#